data_AF-A0A6M0BXS6-F1
#
_entry.id   AF-A0A6M0BXS6-F1
#
_cell.length_a   1.000
_cell.length_b   1.000
_cell.length_c   1.000
_cell.angle_alpha   90.00
_cell.angle_beta   90.00
_cell.angle_gamma   90.00
#
_symmetry.space_group_name_H-M   'P 1'
#
loop_
_entity.id
_entity.type
_entity.pdbx_description
1 polymer ?
#
loop_
_entity_poly.entity_id
_entity_poly.type
_entity_poly.pdbx_seq_one_letter_code
_entity_poly.pdbx_strand_id
1 'polypeptide(L)'
;LYHKPTGIRIFCTEERKQLQNKERAMQILRAKLYEMKLNEQQEEVSSMRRSQVGSGSRSEKIRTYNYKDNRATDHRLGNNFSLTPVLEGDLEDIIQSCIAQDQQERLQELAASTSSPVSV
;
A
#
# COMPACT_ATOMS: atom_id res chain seq x y z
N LEU A 1 13.18 -33.75 6.58
CA LEU A 1 11.86 -33.38 6.01
C LEU A 1 12.08 -32.32 4.92
N TYR A 2 11.47 -32.48 3.74
CA TYR A 2 11.62 -31.54 2.62
C TYR A 2 10.25 -31.03 2.18
N HIS A 3 10.10 -29.70 2.17
CA HIS A 3 8.91 -29.05 1.64
C HIS A 3 9.12 -28.71 0.16
N LYS A 4 8.54 -29.52 -0.74
CA LYS A 4 8.74 -29.38 -2.20
C LYS A 4 8.34 -27.98 -2.75
N PRO A 5 7.23 -27.36 -2.33
CA PRO A 5 6.81 -26.08 -2.89
C PRO A 5 7.73 -24.89 -2.55
N THR A 6 8.33 -24.88 -1.36
CA THR A 6 9.21 -23.76 -0.93
C THR A 6 10.70 -24.13 -0.90
N GLY A 7 11.06 -25.36 -1.22
CA GLY A 7 12.45 -25.84 -1.21
C GLY A 7 13.07 -26.00 0.19
N ILE A 8 12.32 -25.78 1.29
CA ILE A 8 12.87 -25.79 2.65
C ILE A 8 13.22 -27.24 3.07
N ARG A 9 14.48 -27.45 3.44
CA ARG A 9 14.98 -28.68 4.07
C ARG A 9 15.18 -28.48 5.56
N ILE A 10 14.62 -29.39 6.36
CA ILE A 10 14.80 -29.43 7.81
C ILE A 10 15.36 -30.80 8.18
N PHE A 11 16.47 -30.76 8.91
CA PHE A 11 17.13 -31.93 9.49
C PHE A 11 16.89 -31.88 11.00
N CYS A 12 16.49 -33.01 11.59
CA CYS A 12 16.27 -33.16 13.02
C CYS A 12 16.80 -34.53 13.43
N THR A 13 17.74 -34.55 14.38
CA THR A 13 18.46 -35.75 14.85
C THR A 13 18.52 -35.81 16.38
N GLU A 14 17.58 -35.16 17.06
CA GLU A 14 17.61 -34.99 18.52
C GLU A 14 17.13 -36.25 19.26
N GLU A 15 16.14 -36.97 18.71
CA GLU A 15 15.48 -38.09 19.38
C GLU A 15 15.96 -39.46 18.87
N ARG A 16 15.88 -40.48 19.73
CA ARG A 16 16.15 -41.88 19.34
C ARG A 16 15.07 -42.46 18.41
N LYS A 17 13.82 -41.98 18.49
CA LYS A 17 12.71 -42.49 17.66
C LYS A 17 12.48 -41.58 16.45
N GLN A 18 12.35 -42.19 15.27
CA GLN A 18 12.10 -41.48 14.01
C GLN A 18 10.79 -40.67 14.03
N LEU A 19 9.74 -41.19 14.68
CA LEU A 19 8.43 -40.53 14.73
C LEU A 19 8.51 -39.17 15.45
N GLN A 20 9.22 -39.13 16.58
CA GLN A 20 9.43 -37.88 17.35
C GLN A 20 10.25 -36.86 16.55
N ASN A 21 11.33 -37.31 15.88
CA ASN A 21 12.09 -36.44 14.98
C ASN A 21 11.24 -35.89 13.81
N LYS A 22 10.29 -36.70 13.29
CA LYS A 22 9.37 -36.29 12.22
C LYS A 22 8.38 -35.23 12.71
N GLU A 23 7.77 -35.42 13.88
CA GLU A 23 6.85 -34.45 14.48
C GLU A 23 7.56 -33.11 14.77
N ARG A 24 8.75 -33.16 15.36
CA ARG A 24 9.60 -31.99 15.59
C ARG A 24 9.93 -31.26 14.28
N ALA A 25 10.35 -31.99 13.25
CA ALA A 25 10.63 -31.40 11.95
C ALA A 25 9.40 -30.75 11.30
N MET A 26 8.20 -31.32 11.49
CA MET A 26 6.94 -30.73 11.01
C MET A 26 6.56 -29.46 11.76
N GLN A 27 6.76 -29.42 13.09
CA GLN A 27 6.55 -28.20 13.90
C GLN A 27 7.46 -27.06 13.45
N ILE A 28 8.75 -27.34 13.25
CA ILE A 28 9.73 -26.37 12.76
C ILE A 28 9.35 -25.90 11.35
N LEU A 29 8.92 -26.82 10.48
CA LEU A 29 8.49 -26.46 9.13
C LEU A 29 7.30 -25.51 9.14
N ARG A 30 6.28 -25.80 9.96
CA ARG A 30 5.11 -24.96 10.12
C ARG A 30 5.48 -23.56 10.62
N ALA A 31 6.34 -23.47 11.63
CA ALA A 31 6.80 -22.19 12.17
C ALA A 31 7.52 -21.35 11.11
N LYS A 32 8.46 -21.95 10.36
CA LYS A 32 9.19 -21.26 9.30
C LYS A 32 8.30 -20.79 8.16
N LEU A 33 7.36 -21.63 7.71
CA LEU A 33 6.41 -21.25 6.65
C LEU A 33 5.50 -20.11 7.10
N TYR A 34 5.05 -20.15 8.36
CA TYR A 34 4.24 -19.09 8.94
C TYR A 34 5.01 -17.77 9.01
N GLU A 35 6.24 -17.79 9.53
CA GLU A 35 7.10 -16.61 9.61
C GLU A 35 7.35 -15.99 8.24
N MET A 36 7.64 -16.81 7.23
CA MET A 36 7.83 -16.35 5.85
C MET A 36 6.58 -15.64 5.31
N LYS A 37 5.39 -16.22 5.50
CA LYS A 37 4.13 -15.61 5.06
C LYS A 37 3.78 -14.34 5.84
N LEU A 38 4.06 -14.33 7.13
CA LEU A 38 3.86 -13.14 7.96
C LEU A 38 4.77 -11.99 7.51
N ASN A 39 6.05 -12.29 7.23
CA ASN A 39 7.00 -11.29 6.75
C ASN A 39 6.59 -10.74 5.39
N GLU A 40 6.18 -11.60 4.45
CA GLU A 40 5.67 -11.20 3.13
C GLU A 40 4.46 -10.24 3.27
N GLN A 41 3.47 -10.60 4.09
CA GLN A 41 2.32 -9.73 4.36
C GLN A 41 2.72 -8.40 5.01
N GLN A 42 3.64 -8.44 5.97
CA GLN A 42 4.09 -7.24 6.67
C GLN A 42 4.88 -6.32 5.73
N GLU A 43 5.67 -6.89 4.81
CA GLU A 43 6.38 -6.16 3.77
C GLU A 43 5.42 -5.51 2.78
N GLU A 44 4.39 -6.23 2.31
CA GLU A 44 3.32 -5.69 1.46
C GLU A 44 2.59 -4.53 2.15
N VAL A 45 2.12 -4.73 3.38
CA VAL A 45 1.42 -3.68 4.14
C VAL A 45 2.34 -2.48 4.40
N SER A 46 3.59 -2.73 4.79
CA SER A 46 4.54 -1.66 5.09
C SER A 46 4.93 -0.88 3.83
N SER A 47 5.08 -1.55 2.69
CA SER A 47 5.37 -0.90 1.41
C SER A 47 4.19 -0.07 0.92
N MET A 48 2.97 -0.61 0.98
CA MET A 48 1.74 0.14 0.68
C MET A 48 1.57 1.36 1.59
N ARG A 49 1.85 1.23 2.88
CA ARG A 49 1.77 2.36 3.81
C ARG A 49 2.83 3.41 3.50
N ARG A 50 4.06 2.98 3.19
CA ARG A 50 5.16 3.88 2.81
C ARG A 50 4.83 4.64 1.52
N SER A 51 4.24 3.98 0.51
CA SER A 51 3.86 4.67 -0.73
C SER A 51 2.72 5.66 -0.53
N GLN A 52 1.76 5.37 0.35
CA GLN A 52 0.64 6.29 0.64
C GLN A 52 1.07 7.54 1.42
N VAL A 53 1.99 7.41 2.38
CA VAL A 53 2.45 8.53 3.22
C VAL A 53 3.61 9.29 2.57
N GLY A 54 4.36 8.64 1.68
CA GLY A 54 5.55 9.21 1.05
C GLY A 54 6.72 9.34 2.02
N SER A 55 7.57 10.35 1.77
CA SER A 55 8.75 10.65 2.58
C SER A 55 8.44 11.50 3.82
N GLY A 56 7.20 11.97 3.96
CA GLY A 56 6.80 12.92 5.01
C GLY A 56 7.36 14.33 4.80
N SER A 57 7.93 14.59 3.62
CA SER A 57 8.42 15.91 3.22
C SER A 57 7.29 16.93 3.14
N ARG A 58 7.57 18.17 3.51
CA ARG A 58 6.62 19.29 3.39
C ARG A 58 6.22 19.58 1.94
N SER A 59 7.02 19.13 0.97
CA SER A 59 6.73 19.26 -0.46
C SER A 59 5.65 18.29 -0.95
N GLU A 60 5.45 17.17 -0.24
CA GLU A 60 4.49 16.11 -0.60
C GLU A 60 3.14 16.27 0.13
N LYS A 61 2.90 17.43 0.73
CA LYS A 61 1.67 17.71 1.47
C LYS A 61 0.46 17.70 0.54
N ILE A 62 -0.60 17.05 0.97
CA ILE A 62 -1.87 17.02 0.24
C ILE A 62 -2.65 18.34 0.41
N ARG A 63 -2.73 18.86 1.64
CA ARG A 63 -3.49 20.08 1.97
C ARG A 63 -2.75 21.01 2.92
N THR A 64 -3.03 22.29 2.85
CA THR A 64 -2.60 23.30 3.82
C THR A 64 -3.82 23.98 4.42
N TYR A 65 -4.01 23.84 5.74
CA TYR A 65 -5.09 24.51 6.48
C TYR A 65 -4.55 25.81 7.09
N ASN A 66 -5.10 26.95 6.68
CA ASN A 66 -4.74 28.27 7.17
C ASN A 66 -5.91 28.91 7.91
N TYR A 67 -5.79 28.97 9.23
CA TYR A 67 -6.84 29.50 10.11
C TYR A 67 -7.01 31.02 10.01
N LYS A 68 -5.92 31.78 9.76
CA LYS A 68 -5.97 33.25 9.69
C LYS A 68 -6.82 33.74 8.52
N ASP A 69 -6.70 33.05 7.38
CA ASP A 69 -7.41 33.41 6.15
C ASP A 69 -8.69 32.58 5.95
N ASN A 70 -9.09 31.77 6.94
CA ASN A 70 -10.17 30.78 6.85
C ASN A 70 -10.12 29.93 5.56
N ARG A 71 -8.92 29.46 5.17
CA ARG A 71 -8.67 28.82 3.87
C ARG A 71 -8.02 27.45 4.00
N ALA A 72 -8.53 26.47 3.25
CA ALA A 72 -7.93 25.17 3.03
C ALA A 72 -7.48 25.05 1.57
N THR A 73 -6.17 24.91 1.33
CA THR A 73 -5.62 24.74 -0.03
C THR A 73 -5.31 23.27 -0.28
N ASP A 74 -5.87 22.66 -1.30
CA ASP A 74 -5.51 21.30 -1.75
C ASP A 74 -4.46 21.40 -2.87
N HIS A 75 -3.26 20.86 -2.63
CA HIS A 75 -2.12 20.95 -3.56
C HIS A 75 -2.25 19.98 -4.73
N ARG A 76 -3.13 18.98 -4.65
CA ARG A 76 -3.39 18.05 -5.77
C ARG A 76 -4.23 18.72 -6.86
N LEU A 77 -5.20 19.54 -6.42
CA LEU A 77 -6.11 20.28 -7.29
C LEU A 77 -5.58 21.68 -7.65
N GLY A 78 -4.70 22.25 -6.83
CA GLY A 78 -4.33 23.67 -6.90
C GLY A 78 -5.45 24.62 -6.46
N ASN A 79 -6.56 24.10 -5.92
CA ASN A 79 -7.75 24.86 -5.56
C ASN A 79 -7.79 25.23 -4.07
N ASN A 80 -8.47 26.34 -3.78
CA ASN A 80 -8.68 26.84 -2.43
C ASN A 80 -10.15 26.67 -2.03
N PHE A 81 -10.38 26.24 -0.80
CA PHE A 81 -11.69 26.01 -0.19
C PHE A 81 -11.80 26.78 1.14
N SER A 82 -13.03 26.99 1.60
CA SER A 82 -13.30 27.59 2.92
C SER A 82 -12.97 26.61 4.04
N LEU A 83 -12.27 27.06 5.08
CA LEU A 83 -11.81 26.18 6.16
C LEU A 83 -12.94 25.77 7.13
N THR A 84 -13.89 26.66 7.42
CA THR A 84 -15.02 26.37 8.34
C THR A 84 -15.80 25.09 7.99
N PRO A 85 -16.38 24.92 6.78
CA PRO A 85 -17.13 23.71 6.44
C PRO A 85 -16.26 22.45 6.47
N VAL A 86 -15.00 22.59 6.04
CA VAL A 86 -14.02 21.50 6.02
C VAL A 86 -13.70 20.98 7.42
N LEU A 87 -13.65 21.86 8.43
CA LEU A 87 -13.46 21.47 9.82
C LEU A 87 -14.74 20.91 10.46
N GLU A 88 -15.92 21.32 9.97
CA GLU A 88 -17.22 20.80 10.39
C GLU A 88 -17.55 19.43 9.77
N GLY A 89 -16.72 18.96 8.83
CA GLY A 89 -16.84 17.64 8.21
C GLY A 89 -17.50 17.65 6.83
N ASP A 90 -17.86 18.83 6.32
CA ASP A 90 -18.36 19.00 4.96
C ASP A 90 -17.19 19.01 3.96
N LEU A 91 -16.81 17.80 3.53
CA LEU A 91 -15.70 17.54 2.62
C LEU A 91 -16.16 17.16 1.21
N GLU A 92 -17.47 17.11 0.97
CA GLU A 92 -18.06 16.57 -0.26
C GLU A 92 -17.54 17.33 -1.49
N ASP A 93 -17.54 18.65 -1.44
CA ASP A 93 -17.05 19.51 -2.53
C ASP A 93 -15.59 19.25 -2.90
N ILE A 94 -14.74 19.00 -1.88
CA ILE A 94 -13.32 18.71 -2.09
C ILE A 94 -13.16 17.32 -2.71
N ILE A 95 -13.91 16.34 -2.20
CA ILE A 95 -13.84 14.94 -2.67
C ILE A 95 -14.32 14.87 -4.12
N GLN A 96 -15.45 15.48 -4.45
CA GLN A 96 -15.98 15.51 -5.82
C GLN A 96 -15.02 16.19 -6.78
N SER A 97 -14.41 17.30 -6.38
CA SER A 97 -13.38 17.96 -7.18
C SER A 97 -12.18 17.04 -7.47
N CYS A 98 -11.72 16.29 -6.46
CA CYS A 98 -10.64 15.31 -6.63
C CYS A 98 -11.03 14.16 -7.57
N ILE A 99 -12.25 13.64 -7.44
CA ILE A 99 -12.74 12.55 -8.29
C ILE A 99 -12.84 13.02 -9.74
N ALA A 100 -13.38 14.22 -9.98
CA ALA A 100 -13.51 14.77 -11.32
C ALA A 100 -12.15 14.95 -12.01
N GLN A 101 -11.15 15.45 -11.29
CA GLN A 101 -9.79 15.59 -11.84
C GLN A 101 -9.14 14.24 -12.15
N ASP A 102 -9.22 13.26 -11.23
CA ASP A 102 -8.66 11.91 -11.45
C ASP A 102 -9.36 11.21 -12.63
N GLN A 103 -10.68 11.36 -12.77
CA GLN A 103 -11.41 10.86 -13.94
C GLN A 103 -10.95 11.52 -15.23
N GLN A 104 -10.74 12.84 -15.23
CA GLN A 104 -10.26 13.58 -16.38
C GLN A 104 -8.84 13.13 -16.78
N GLU A 105 -7.93 12.98 -15.82
CA GLU A 105 -6.56 12.50 -16.05
C GLU A 105 -6.56 11.09 -16.66
N ARG A 106 -7.33 10.16 -16.09
CA ARG A 106 -7.45 8.78 -16.62
C ARG A 106 -8.03 8.74 -18.02
N LEU A 107 -9.04 9.57 -18.31
CA LEU A 107 -9.61 9.66 -19.66
C LEU A 107 -8.61 10.23 -20.66
N GLN A 108 -7.78 11.20 -20.26
CA GLN A 108 -6.70 11.74 -21.08
C GLN A 108 -5.61 10.71 -21.36
N GLU A 109 -5.18 9.94 -20.35
CA GLU A 109 -4.23 8.84 -20.52
C GLU A 109 -4.77 7.75 -21.47
N LEU A 110 -6.05 7.40 -21.34
CA LEU A 110 -6.69 6.44 -22.22
C LEU A 110 -6.79 6.95 -23.67
N ALA A 111 -7.10 8.24 -23.85
CA ALA A 111 -7.11 8.87 -25.18
C ALA A 111 -5.70 8.96 -25.79
N ALA A 112 -4.67 9.25 -24.98
CA ALA A 112 -3.27 9.32 -25.41
C ALA A 112 -2.72 7.94 -25.81
N SER A 113 -3.02 6.90 -25.04
CA SER A 113 -2.63 5.52 -25.36
C SER A 113 -3.32 4.99 -26.63
N THR A 114 -4.55 5.43 -26.91
CA THR A 114 -5.28 5.06 -28.13
C THR A 114 -4.76 5.78 -29.38
N SER A 115 -4.10 6.94 -29.23
CA SER A 115 -3.61 7.75 -30.34
C SER A 115 -2.14 7.48 -30.74
N SER A 116 -1.44 6.59 -30.04
CA SER A 116 -0.15 6.05 -30.52
C SER A 116 -0.42 4.94 -31.53
N PRO A 117 -0.24 5.16 -32.84
CA PRO A 117 -0.45 4.11 -33.82
C PRO A 117 0.60 3.03 -33.57
N VAL A 118 0.14 1.78 -33.59
CA VAL A 118 1.00 0.61 -33.65
C VAL A 118 1.97 0.80 -34.82
N SER A 119 3.25 1.05 -34.52
CA SER A 119 4.33 0.98 -35.48
C SER A 119 4.50 -0.49 -35.88
N VAL A 120 3.91 -0.86 -37.02
CA VAL A 120 4.22 -2.09 -37.77
C VAL A 120 5.56 -1.90 -38.49
#